data_AF-A0A2E1IJD4-F1
#
_entry.id   AF-A0A2E1IJD4-F1
#
_cell.length_a   1.000
_cell.length_b   1.000
_cell.length_c   1.000
_cell.angle_alpha   90.00
_cell.angle_beta   90.00
_cell.angle_gamma   90.00
#
_symmetry.space_group_name_H-M   'P 1'
#
loop_
_entity.id
_entity.type
_entity.pdbx_description
1 polymer ?
#
loop_
_entity_poly.entity_id
_entity_poly.type
_entity_poly.pdbx_seq_one_letter_code
_entity_poly.pdbx_strand_id
1 'polypeptide(L)'
;MASHRSRYRLAGLDGQPHPVLDTPYESLETALAEASSWCTGQGASCPAAQRGIAVQVRTATGGWRTIDYPSSCLVPSTSMDR
;
A
#
# COMPACT_ATOMS: atom_id res chain seq x y z
N MET A 1 26.82 11.39 1.91
CA MET A 1 26.05 10.43 2.76
C MET A 1 24.78 10.06 2.00
N ALA A 2 24.80 8.95 1.26
CA ALA A 2 23.63 8.46 0.54
C ALA A 2 22.65 7.92 1.58
N SER A 3 21.79 8.82 2.05
CA SER A 3 20.81 8.51 3.08
C SER A 3 19.93 7.36 2.57
N HIS A 4 19.99 6.20 3.23
CA HIS A 4 19.10 5.05 3.08
C HIS A 4 17.65 5.43 3.46
N ARG A 5 17.11 6.48 2.83
CA ARG A 5 15.80 7.01 3.13
C ARG A 5 14.82 6.18 2.34
N SER A 6 14.17 5.23 3.02
CA SER A 6 12.72 5.15 3.00
C SER A 6 12.13 5.44 1.61
N ARG A 7 12.42 4.55 0.68
CA ARG A 7 12.15 4.80 -0.74
C ARG A 7 10.71 4.49 -1.07
N TYR A 8 10.06 3.65 -0.28
CA TYR A 8 8.71 3.19 -0.48
C TYR A 8 7.82 3.57 0.69
N ARG A 9 6.55 3.84 0.43
CA ARG A 9 5.50 4.01 1.43
C ARG A 9 4.20 3.38 0.95
N LEU A 10 3.29 3.09 1.88
CA LEU A 10 1.96 2.59 1.57
C LEU A 10 0.94 3.72 1.72
N ALA A 11 0.15 3.91 0.66
CA ALA A 11 -0.90 4.91 0.58
C ALA A 11 -2.24 4.22 0.27
N GLY A 12 -3.36 4.88 0.55
CA GLY A 12 -4.65 4.44 0.04
C GLY A 12 -4.74 4.64 -1.48
N LEU A 13 -5.77 4.07 -2.12
CA LEU A 13 -6.05 4.29 -3.56
C LEU A 13 -6.28 5.76 -3.91
N ASP A 14 -6.71 6.57 -2.94
CA ASP A 14 -6.87 8.02 -3.09
C ASP A 14 -5.52 8.77 -3.18
N GLY A 15 -4.40 8.08 -2.97
CA GLY A 15 -3.06 8.67 -2.91
C GLY A 15 -2.72 9.33 -1.56
N GLN A 16 -3.68 9.35 -0.63
CA GLN A 16 -3.47 9.78 0.75
C GLN A 16 -2.66 8.76 1.55
N PRO A 17 -1.84 9.21 2.52
CA PRO A 17 -1.08 8.32 3.40
C PRO A 17 -2.01 7.33 4.13
N HIS A 18 -1.62 6.06 4.18
CA HIS A 18 -2.44 5.04 4.82
C HIS A 18 -2.41 5.21 6.35
N PRO A 19 -3.54 5.34 7.05
CA PRO A 19 -3.56 5.71 8.47
C PRO A 19 -2.82 4.75 9.41
N VAL A 20 -2.70 3.48 9.00
CA VAL A 20 -2.01 2.42 9.76
C VAL A 20 -0.64 2.07 9.18
N LEU A 21 -0.45 2.26 7.87
CA LEU A 21 0.69 1.71 7.11
C LEU A 21 1.54 2.81 6.46
N ASP A 22 1.31 4.09 6.79
CA ASP A 22 2.15 5.21 6.38
C ASP A 22 3.49 5.15 7.12
N THR A 23 4.26 4.11 6.83
CA THR A 23 5.59 3.90 7.36
C THR A 23 6.61 3.88 6.23
N PRO A 24 7.84 4.35 6.50
CA PRO A 24 8.90 4.33 5.52
C PRO A 24 9.49 2.93 5.32
N TYR A 25 9.37 2.38 4.11
CA TYR A 25 9.96 1.10 3.74
C TYR A 25 11.23 1.28 2.91
N GLU A 26 12.25 0.47 3.20
CA GLU A 26 13.49 0.41 2.44
C GLU A 26 13.36 -0.42 1.15
N SER A 27 12.49 -1.43 1.17
CA SER A 27 12.27 -2.40 0.11
C SER A 27 10.81 -2.56 -0.26
N LEU A 28 10.55 -2.82 -1.55
CA LEU A 28 9.20 -3.08 -2.06
C LEU A 28 8.59 -4.33 -1.42
N GLU A 29 9.39 -5.38 -1.23
CA GLU A 29 8.93 -6.65 -0.63
C GLU A 29 8.40 -6.45 0.79
N THR A 30 9.09 -5.65 1.61
CA THR A 30 8.63 -5.31 2.97
C THR A 30 7.31 -4.55 2.94
N ALA A 31 7.18 -3.58 2.02
CA ALA A 31 5.94 -2.84 1.85
C ALA A 31 4.78 -3.75 1.40
N LEU A 32 5.02 -4.67 0.47
CA LEU A 32 4.02 -5.62 -0.01
C LEU A 32 3.62 -6.66 1.04
N ALA A 33 4.59 -7.14 1.83
CA ALA A 33 4.34 -8.08 2.93
C ALA A 33 3.45 -7.44 4.00
N GLU A 34 3.75 -6.20 4.40
CA GLU A 34 2.95 -5.46 5.38
C GLU A 34 1.56 -5.12 4.85
N ALA A 35 1.46 -4.68 3.60
CA ALA A 35 0.16 -4.45 2.96
C ALA A 35 -0.69 -5.72 2.94
N SER A 36 -0.11 -6.85 2.55
CA SER A 36 -0.81 -8.15 2.51
C SER A 36 -1.20 -8.65 3.91
N SER A 37 -0.30 -8.48 4.89
CA SER A 37 -0.54 -8.82 6.30
C SER A 37 -1.70 -8.02 6.86
N TRP A 38 -1.67 -6.69 6.71
CA TRP A 38 -2.75 -5.81 7.12
C TRP A 38 -4.06 -6.16 6.44
N CYS A 39 -4.03 -6.40 5.14
CA CYS A 39 -5.19 -6.73 4.33
C CYS A 39 -5.86 -8.07 4.72
N THR A 40 -5.09 -9.02 5.24
CA THR A 40 -5.59 -10.31 5.75
C THR A 40 -6.03 -10.21 7.22
N GLY A 41 -5.46 -9.26 7.98
CA GLY A 41 -5.83 -8.97 9.36
C GLY A 41 -6.81 -7.80 9.48
N GLN A 42 -6.30 -6.62 9.83
CA GLN A 42 -7.10 -5.43 10.15
C GLN A 42 -7.94 -4.90 8.98
N GLY A 43 -7.36 -4.92 7.77
CA GLY A 43 -8.01 -4.50 6.54
C GLY A 43 -9.04 -5.48 5.99
N ALA A 44 -9.10 -6.72 6.52
CA ALA A 44 -10.10 -7.70 6.11
C ALA A 44 -11.52 -7.28 6.55
N SER A 45 -11.63 -6.49 7.62
CA SER A 45 -12.90 -5.91 8.08
C SER A 45 -13.23 -4.56 7.42
N CYS A 46 -12.33 -4.00 6.62
CA CYS A 46 -12.55 -2.74 5.92
C CYS A 46 -13.25 -2.97 4.58
N PRO A 47 -14.10 -2.04 4.12
CA PRO A 47 -14.70 -2.13 2.79
C PRO A 47 -13.62 -2.09 1.71
N ALA A 48 -13.86 -2.75 0.57
CA ALA A 48 -12.89 -2.90 -0.52
C ALA A 48 -12.25 -1.56 -0.96
N ALA A 49 -13.01 -0.46 -0.91
CA ALA A 49 -12.53 0.88 -1.21
C ALA A 49 -11.46 1.41 -0.22
N GLN A 50 -11.57 1.06 1.06
CA GLN A 50 -10.56 1.39 2.09
C GLN A 50 -9.48 0.31 2.22
N ARG A 51 -9.76 -0.91 1.76
CA ARG A 51 -8.81 -2.02 1.73
C ARG A 51 -7.75 -1.83 0.65
N GLY A 52 -8.08 -1.12 -0.43
CA GLY A 52 -7.16 -0.85 -1.51
C GLY A 52 -5.93 -0.05 -1.07
N ILE A 53 -4.76 -0.67 -1.20
CA ILE A 53 -3.47 -0.09 -0.88
C ILE A 53 -2.68 0.12 -2.17
N ALA A 54 -1.95 1.23 -2.24
CA ALA A 54 -1.06 1.62 -3.31
C ALA A 54 0.37 1.75 -2.75
N VAL A 55 1.34 1.13 -3.42
CA VAL A 55 2.75 1.31 -3.07
C VAL A 55 3.31 2.50 -3.84
N GLN A 56 3.78 3.51 -3.11
CA GLN A 56 4.38 4.69 -3.70
C GLN A 56 5.89 4.71 -3.47
N VAL A 57 6.63 5.07 -4.52
CA VAL A 57 8.07 5.30 -4.45
C VAL A 57 8.37 6.80 -4.43
N ARG A 58 9.36 7.20 -3.64
CA ARG A 58 9.88 8.55 -3.63
C ARG A 58 10.72 8.81 -4.87
N THR A 59 10.31 9.78 -5.68
CA THR A 59 11.04 10.17 -6.89
C THR A 59 12.23 11.05 -6.55
N ALA A 60 13.21 11.16 -7.46
CA ALA A 60 14.35 12.06 -7.30
C ALA A 60 13.93 13.54 -7.20
N THR A 61 12.76 13.89 -7.77
CA THR A 61 12.15 15.22 -7.69
C THR A 61 11.46 15.51 -6.35
N GLY A 62 11.46 14.55 -5.41
CA GLY A 62 10.86 14.70 -4.09
C GLY A 62 9.36 14.40 -4.01
N GLY A 63 8.75 13.95 -5.12
CA GLY A 63 7.35 13.51 -5.16
C GLY A 63 7.17 12.04 -4.80
N TRP A 64 5.92 11.61 -4.71
CA TRP A 64 5.52 10.22 -4.55
C TRP A 64 4.84 9.73 -5.82
N ARG A 65 5.27 8.58 -6.34
CA ARG A 65 4.65 7.98 -7.52
C ARG A 65 4.23 6.55 -7.20
N THR A 66 2.97 6.23 -7.45
CA THR A 66 2.49 4.86 -7.33
C THR A 66 3.20 3.98 -8.35
N ILE A 67 3.75 2.86 -7.89
CA ILE A 67 4.48 1.90 -8.72
C ILE A 67 3.83 0.52 -8.73
N ASP A 68 3.05 0.20 -7.71
CA ASP A 68 2.46 -1.12 -7.56
C ASP A 68 1.18 -1.07 -6.71
N TYR A 69 0.33 -2.08 -6.87
CA TYR A 69 -0.84 -2.29 -6.04
C TYR A 69 -0.89 -3.76 -5.60
N PRO A 70 -0.75 -4.05 -4.30
CA PRO A 70 -0.84 -5.41 -3.78
C PRO A 70 -2.21 -6.01 -4.13
N SER A 71 -2.20 -7.05 -4.98
CA SER A 71 -3.40 -7.75 -5.44
C SER A 71 -4.20 -8.35 -4.27
N SER A 72 -3.53 -8.77 -3.20
CA SER A 72 -4.14 -9.18 -1.94
C SER A 72 -5.15 -8.16 -1.39
N CYS A 73 -4.90 -6.87 -1.63
CA CYS A 73 -5.73 -5.73 -1.22
C CYS A 73 -6.79 -5.34 -2.24
N LEU A 74 -6.59 -5.72 -3.49
CA LEU A 74 -7.46 -5.38 -4.61
C LEU A 74 -8.49 -6.45 -4.92
N VAL A 75 -8.31 -7.70 -4.46
CA VAL A 75 -9.32 -8.75 -4.70
C VAL A 75 -10.64 -8.31 -4.05
N PRO A 76 -11.66 -7.96 -4.85
CA PRO A 76 -13.00 -8.02 -4.32
C PRO A 76 -13.18 -9.50 -3.97
N SER A 77 -13.78 -9.78 -2.82
CA SER A 77 -14.60 -10.98 -2.76
C SER A 77 -15.63 -10.78 -3.89
N THR A 78 -15.32 -11.23 -5.11
CA THR A 78 -16.30 -11.34 -6.18
C THR A 78 -17.19 -12.50 -5.76
N SER A 79 -18.01 -12.25 -4.74
CA SER A 79 -19.29 -12.90 -4.66
C SER A 79 -20.04 -12.37 -5.86
N MET A 80 -20.09 -13.20 -6.90
CA MET A 80 -21.14 -13.17 -7.89
C MET A 80 -22.47 -12.91 -7.17
N ASP A 81 -23.17 -11.84 -7.54
CA ASP A 81 -24.63 -11.80 -7.47
C ASP A 81 -25.17 -10.77 -8.47
N ARG A 82 -25.46 -11.23 -9.69
CA ARG A 82 -26.77 -11.06 -10.33
C ARG A 82 -26.93 -11.88 -11.59
#